data_AF-D4ZLV9-F1
#
_entry.id   AF-D4ZLV9-F1
#
_cell.length_a   1.000
_cell.length_b   1.000
_cell.length_c   1.000
_cell.angle_alpha   90.00
_cell.angle_beta   90.00
_cell.angle_gamma   90.00
#
_symmetry.space_group_name_H-M   'P 1'
#
loop_
_entity.id
_entity.type
_entity.pdbx_description
1 polymer ?
#
loop_
_entity_poly.entity_id
_entity_poly.type
_entity_poly.pdbx_seq_one_letter_code
_entity_poly.pdbx_strand_id
1 'polypeptide(L)'
;MTQIATRFVDQLAQCRRLKLKVHEASEHHVLIELPYNEELIGYPDTGVIHGGVITTLMDTASGSAVVCAIYDKYQSLELSPTLDLRVDYMKPADPNKPVYGFAECYKISSSVSFTRAIAYQDSIDDPIAHAVGSFMRISPEMIGDDFRQALLGQKPSLSASLNAVSASTNAVDGEAVSTRAVNNGAVNQGTVNEGAVNHASSADTSKASEPRGKELDVKEIVKRATALNDFAHLLAHVPYTDFIGMNVERFGDELVFRLPARDENIGNPILPAIHGGVIAGFMEMSAIVQLMVFMHTSRVPKVVDFSIDYLRAGYHKDSFAECKITRQGRRVANVSINCWQTNRKKLIATARAHFLIH
;
A
#
# COMPACT_ATOMS: atom_id res chain seq x y z
N MET A 1 -19.33 -2.55 16.72
CA MET A 1 -19.12 -1.81 15.46
C MET A 1 -18.32 -2.59 14.41
N THR A 2 -18.06 -3.89 14.63
CA THR A 2 -17.31 -4.78 13.72
C THR A 2 -17.76 -4.67 12.28
N GLN A 3 -19.06 -4.72 11.98
CA GLN A 3 -19.55 -4.63 10.60
C GLN A 3 -19.19 -3.32 9.88
N ILE A 4 -19.14 -2.19 10.61
CA ILE A 4 -18.75 -0.89 10.04
C ILE A 4 -17.27 -0.90 9.69
N ALA A 5 -16.43 -1.36 10.62
CA ALA A 5 -14.99 -1.51 10.38
C ALA A 5 -14.71 -2.50 9.24
N THR A 6 -15.41 -3.64 9.19
CA THR A 6 -15.30 -4.61 8.09
C THR A 6 -15.61 -3.95 6.75
N ARG A 7 -16.73 -3.23 6.64
CA ARG A 7 -17.09 -2.54 5.39
C ARG A 7 -16.06 -1.48 5.01
N PHE A 8 -15.55 -0.72 5.98
CA PHE A 8 -14.50 0.27 5.73
C PHE A 8 -13.26 -0.39 5.14
N VAL A 9 -12.73 -1.43 5.78
CA VAL A 9 -11.57 -2.19 5.31
C VAL A 9 -11.84 -2.80 3.93
N ASP A 10 -13.02 -3.35 3.70
CA ASP A 10 -13.40 -3.96 2.42
C ASP A 10 -13.54 -2.94 1.28
N GLN A 11 -13.72 -1.65 1.56
CA GLN A 11 -13.70 -0.62 0.52
C GLN A 11 -12.28 -0.35 -0.01
N LEU A 12 -11.23 -0.60 0.78
CA LEU A 12 -9.85 -0.24 0.43
C LEU A 12 -9.21 -1.34 -0.42
N ALA A 13 -8.76 -1.01 -1.64
CA ALA A 13 -8.22 -2.02 -2.57
C ALA A 13 -7.01 -2.74 -2.00
N GLN A 14 -6.11 -1.99 -1.37
CA GLN A 14 -4.94 -2.54 -0.69
C GLN A 14 -5.32 -3.54 0.42
N CYS A 15 -6.35 -3.25 1.21
CA CYS A 15 -6.77 -4.12 2.31
C CYS A 15 -7.35 -5.45 1.80
N ARG A 16 -8.15 -5.40 0.72
CA ARG A 16 -8.63 -6.62 0.05
C ARG A 16 -7.49 -7.47 -0.48
N ARG A 17 -6.47 -6.83 -1.08
CA ARG A 17 -5.30 -7.53 -1.60
C ARG A 17 -4.46 -8.18 -0.48
N LEU A 18 -4.30 -7.47 0.64
CA LEU A 18 -3.68 -8.00 1.86
C LEU A 18 -4.54 -9.04 2.59
N LYS A 19 -5.81 -9.21 2.19
CA LYS A 19 -6.79 -10.11 2.81
C LYS A 19 -6.97 -9.82 4.31
N LEU A 20 -6.93 -8.53 4.67
CA LEU A 20 -7.13 -8.11 6.07
C LEU A 20 -8.51 -8.54 6.55
N LYS A 21 -8.59 -9.04 7.79
CA LYS A 21 -9.84 -9.46 8.42
C LYS A 21 -10.06 -8.69 9.71
N VAL A 22 -11.19 -8.00 9.81
CA VAL A 22 -11.60 -7.37 11.06
C VAL A 22 -12.20 -8.44 11.97
N HIS A 23 -11.60 -8.65 13.13
CA HIS A 23 -12.09 -9.59 14.15
C HIS A 23 -13.07 -8.91 15.11
N GLU A 24 -12.71 -7.71 15.55
CA GLU A 24 -13.45 -6.99 16.57
C GLU A 24 -13.37 -5.48 16.30
N ALA A 25 -14.48 -4.77 16.51
CA ALA A 25 -14.45 -3.32 16.62
C ALA A 25 -15.52 -2.81 17.59
N SER A 26 -15.10 -1.90 18.46
CA SER A 26 -15.89 -1.16 19.43
C SER A 26 -15.61 0.34 19.30
N GLU A 27 -16.21 1.14 20.17
CA GLU A 27 -15.90 2.55 20.38
C GLU A 27 -14.51 2.78 20.99
N HIS A 28 -13.91 1.74 21.58
CA HIS A 28 -12.61 1.81 22.25
C HIS A 28 -11.46 1.29 21.38
N HIS A 29 -11.68 0.22 20.62
CA HIS A 29 -10.63 -0.44 19.88
C HIS A 29 -11.09 -1.13 18.58
N VAL A 30 -10.13 -1.44 17.73
CA VAL A 30 -10.28 -2.32 16.56
C VAL A 30 -9.16 -3.36 16.55
N LEU A 31 -9.52 -4.61 16.24
CA LEU A 31 -8.59 -5.72 16.04
C LEU A 31 -8.69 -6.21 14.59
N ILE A 32 -7.57 -6.17 13.86
CA ILE A 32 -7.44 -6.63 12.49
C ILE A 32 -6.38 -7.73 12.40
N GLU A 33 -6.66 -8.81 11.69
CA GLU A 33 -5.69 -9.83 11.29
C GLU A 33 -5.15 -9.54 9.88
N LEU A 34 -3.83 -9.58 9.76
CA LEU A 34 -3.09 -9.75 8.53
C LEU A 34 -2.67 -11.22 8.41
N PRO A 35 -3.24 -12.00 7.47
CA PRO A 35 -2.78 -13.36 7.23
C PRO A 35 -1.36 -13.38 6.65
N TYR A 36 -0.59 -14.41 6.97
CA TYR A 36 0.72 -14.62 6.34
C TYR A 36 0.55 -14.88 4.83
N ASN A 37 1.40 -14.25 4.02
CA ASN A 37 1.47 -14.45 2.58
C ASN A 37 2.92 -14.24 2.12
N GLU A 38 3.45 -15.17 1.32
CA GLU A 38 4.82 -15.13 0.82
C GLU A 38 5.09 -13.92 -0.10
N GLU A 39 4.05 -13.40 -0.77
CA GLU A 39 4.15 -12.16 -1.57
C GLU A 39 4.46 -10.91 -0.71
N LEU A 40 4.31 -11.00 0.61
CA LEU A 40 4.53 -9.89 1.56
C LEU A 40 5.92 -9.94 2.19
N ILE A 41 6.75 -10.91 1.83
CA ILE A 41 8.10 -11.09 2.37
C ILE A 41 8.99 -9.92 1.93
N GLY A 42 9.60 -9.28 2.93
CA GLY A 42 10.64 -8.25 2.73
C GLY A 42 12.06 -8.78 2.87
N TYR A 43 12.22 -9.92 3.57
CA TYR A 43 13.50 -10.54 3.87
C TYR A 43 13.50 -12.00 3.41
N PRO A 44 13.76 -12.26 2.11
CA PRO A 44 13.61 -13.58 1.48
C PRO A 44 14.32 -14.72 2.23
N ASP A 45 15.54 -14.50 2.71
CA ASP A 45 16.33 -15.52 3.42
C ASP A 45 15.69 -15.99 4.74
N THR A 46 14.80 -15.18 5.29
CA THR A 46 14.19 -15.43 6.61
C THR A 46 12.70 -15.68 6.54
N GLY A 47 12.04 -15.40 5.41
CA GLY A 47 10.59 -15.45 5.27
C GLY A 47 9.83 -14.38 6.06
N VAL A 48 10.52 -13.38 6.61
CA VAL A 48 9.93 -12.28 7.40
C VAL A 48 9.21 -11.29 6.49
N ILE A 49 7.98 -10.95 6.84
CA ILE A 49 7.17 -9.95 6.11
C ILE A 49 7.79 -8.55 6.23
N HIS A 50 7.64 -7.74 5.19
CA HIS A 50 8.22 -6.40 5.13
C HIS A 50 7.58 -5.45 6.17
N GLY A 51 8.37 -4.55 6.77
CA GLY A 51 7.89 -3.58 7.77
C GLY A 51 6.80 -2.65 7.22
N GLY A 52 6.87 -2.26 5.94
CA GLY A 52 5.79 -1.54 5.25
C GLY A 52 4.43 -2.25 5.27
N VAL A 53 4.39 -3.58 5.37
CA VAL A 53 3.14 -4.34 5.51
C VAL A 53 2.59 -4.19 6.93
N ILE A 54 3.47 -4.25 7.95
CA ILE A 54 3.12 -3.94 9.35
C ILE A 54 2.61 -2.51 9.47
N THR A 55 3.31 -1.54 8.86
CA THR A 55 2.89 -0.14 8.82
C THR A 55 1.52 0.01 8.18
N THR A 56 1.25 -0.72 7.09
CA THR A 56 -0.07 -0.74 6.45
C THR A 56 -1.16 -1.26 7.39
N LEU A 57 -0.91 -2.39 8.06
CA LEU A 57 -1.84 -2.96 9.04
C LEU A 57 -2.16 -1.96 10.16
N MET A 58 -1.14 -1.27 10.67
CA MET A 58 -1.28 -0.31 11.77
C MET A 58 -2.02 0.97 11.33
N ASP A 59 -1.74 1.47 10.12
CA ASP A 59 -2.46 2.58 9.49
C ASP A 59 -3.95 2.24 9.32
N THR A 60 -4.26 1.05 8.77
CA THR A 60 -5.64 0.59 8.58
C THR A 60 -6.36 0.36 9.91
N ALA A 61 -5.73 -0.28 10.89
CA ALA A 61 -6.33 -0.50 12.20
C ALA A 61 -6.62 0.82 12.92
N SER A 62 -5.68 1.77 12.86
CA SER A 62 -5.83 3.11 13.45
C SER A 62 -6.93 3.91 12.76
N GLY A 63 -6.95 3.94 11.42
CA GLY A 63 -8.02 4.59 10.67
C GLY A 63 -9.40 3.98 10.96
N SER A 64 -9.48 2.65 11.08
CA SER A 64 -10.72 1.96 11.47
C SER A 64 -11.18 2.32 12.87
N ALA A 65 -10.25 2.44 13.83
CA ALA A 65 -10.55 2.86 15.20
C ALA A 65 -11.06 4.31 15.24
N VAL A 66 -10.51 5.20 14.41
CA VAL A 66 -11.00 6.57 14.26
C VAL A 66 -12.42 6.60 13.70
N VAL A 67 -12.68 5.84 12.63
CA VAL A 67 -14.03 5.72 12.04
C VAL A 67 -15.04 5.25 13.08
N CYS A 68 -14.68 4.22 13.86
CA CYS A 68 -15.53 3.70 14.92
C CYS A 68 -15.79 4.77 15.99
N ALA A 69 -14.74 5.35 16.57
CA ALA A 69 -14.89 6.30 17.67
C ALA A 69 -15.64 7.60 17.25
N ILE A 70 -15.49 8.05 16.00
CA ILE A 70 -16.27 9.18 15.47
C ILE A 70 -17.74 8.78 15.27
N TYR A 71 -18.00 7.60 14.73
CA TYR A 71 -19.36 7.11 14.51
C TYR A 71 -20.13 6.98 15.83
N ASP A 72 -19.52 6.41 16.86
CA ASP A 72 -20.12 6.34 18.19
C ASP A 72 -20.45 7.73 18.74
N LYS A 73 -19.46 8.63 18.75
CA LYS A 73 -19.56 9.95 19.39
C LYS A 73 -20.47 10.94 18.66
N TYR A 74 -20.46 10.94 17.34
CA TYR A 74 -21.11 11.95 16.50
C TYR A 74 -22.21 11.39 15.60
N GLN A 75 -22.40 10.07 15.56
CA GLN A 75 -23.32 9.40 14.63
C GLN A 75 -23.06 9.81 13.17
N SER A 76 -21.79 10.09 12.87
CA SER A 76 -21.29 10.57 11.59
C SER A 76 -20.18 9.66 11.10
N LEU A 77 -20.09 9.50 9.78
CA LEU A 77 -18.96 8.85 9.14
C LEU A 77 -18.10 9.97 8.56
N GLU A 78 -16.88 10.10 9.06
CA GLU A 78 -15.90 11.09 8.60
C GLU A 78 -14.72 10.37 7.95
N LEU A 79 -14.29 10.81 6.76
CA LEU A 79 -13.02 10.39 6.22
C LEU A 79 -11.95 11.04 7.07
N SER A 80 -11.06 10.19 7.59
CA SER A 80 -9.97 10.65 8.43
C SER A 80 -8.63 10.29 7.79
N PRO A 81 -8.10 11.07 6.84
CA PRO A 81 -6.79 10.80 6.26
C PRO A 81 -5.69 10.88 7.31
N THR A 82 -4.73 9.98 7.22
CA THR A 82 -3.54 9.95 8.07
C THR A 82 -2.71 11.21 7.84
N LEU A 83 -2.39 11.93 8.93
CA LEU A 83 -1.47 13.07 8.92
C LEU A 83 -0.04 12.62 9.15
N ASP A 84 0.14 11.77 10.16
CA ASP A 84 1.44 11.21 10.53
C ASP A 84 1.25 9.82 11.13
N LEU A 85 2.29 9.00 10.98
CA LEU A 85 2.38 7.69 11.60
C LEU A 85 3.83 7.44 12.01
N ARG A 86 4.02 7.01 13.25
CA ARG A 86 5.30 6.53 13.77
C ARG A 86 5.15 5.09 14.18
N VAL A 87 6.06 4.25 13.70
CA VAL A 87 6.15 2.82 14.02
C VAL A 87 7.53 2.55 14.63
N ASP A 88 7.56 2.02 15.85
CA ASP A 88 8.78 1.55 16.50
C ASP A 88 8.75 0.01 16.48
N TYR A 89 9.78 -0.63 15.92
CA TYR A 89 9.87 -2.08 15.75
C TYR A 89 10.75 -2.72 16.85
N MET A 90 10.20 -3.71 17.56
CA MET A 90 10.88 -4.40 18.65
C MET A 90 11.52 -5.72 18.19
N LYS A 91 10.84 -6.45 17.29
CA LYS A 91 11.30 -7.72 16.73
C LYS A 91 10.68 -7.98 15.35
N PRO A 92 11.27 -8.85 14.52
CA PRO A 92 10.61 -9.31 13.30
C PRO A 92 9.36 -10.14 13.62
N ALA A 93 8.41 -10.18 12.68
CA ALA A 93 7.32 -11.14 12.71
C ALA A 93 7.85 -12.55 12.43
N ASP A 94 7.37 -13.54 13.18
CA ASP A 94 7.63 -14.94 12.89
C ASP A 94 7.00 -15.32 11.54
N PRO A 95 7.75 -16.01 10.65
CA PRO A 95 7.22 -16.52 9.40
C PRO A 95 6.07 -17.53 9.62
N ASN A 96 5.19 -17.67 8.63
CA ASN A 96 4.08 -18.61 8.61
C ASN A 96 2.99 -18.39 9.67
N LYS A 97 3.01 -17.26 10.37
CA LYS A 97 1.99 -16.86 11.35
C LYS A 97 1.31 -15.56 10.93
N PRO A 98 -0.01 -15.40 11.19
CA PRO A 98 -0.66 -14.12 11.00
C PRO A 98 -0.08 -13.06 11.95
N VAL A 99 -0.34 -11.79 11.65
CA VAL A 99 -0.06 -10.65 12.53
C VAL A 99 -1.36 -9.95 12.88
N TYR A 100 -1.54 -9.62 14.14
CA TYR A 100 -2.70 -8.90 14.65
C TYR A 100 -2.34 -7.44 14.92
N GLY A 101 -3.12 -6.52 14.36
CA GLY A 101 -3.07 -5.10 14.63
C GLY A 101 -4.22 -4.70 15.56
N PHE A 102 -3.89 -4.31 16.78
CA PHE A 102 -4.82 -3.76 17.76
C PHE A 102 -4.63 -2.25 17.82
N ALA A 103 -5.70 -1.47 17.62
CA ALA A 103 -5.62 -0.02 17.61
C ALA A 103 -6.73 0.62 18.45
N GLU A 104 -6.40 1.73 19.11
CA GLU A 104 -7.32 2.53 19.92
C GLU A 104 -7.29 3.99 19.48
N CYS A 105 -8.47 4.62 19.36
CA CYS A 105 -8.57 6.06 19.23
C CYS A 105 -8.77 6.68 20.62
N TYR A 106 -7.68 7.12 21.25
CA TYR A 106 -7.72 7.58 22.65
C TYR A 106 -8.10 9.05 22.80
N LYS A 107 -8.12 9.83 21.71
CA LYS A 107 -8.51 11.24 21.74
C LYS A 107 -9.09 11.71 20.41
N ILE A 108 -10.25 12.36 20.48
CA ILE A 108 -10.86 13.07 19.35
C ILE A 108 -10.96 14.56 19.69
N SER A 109 -10.28 15.40 18.90
CA SER A 109 -10.41 16.86 18.95
C SER A 109 -11.34 17.38 17.83
N SER A 110 -11.46 18.69 17.65
CA SER A 110 -12.26 19.28 16.57
C SER A 110 -11.73 18.97 15.17
N SER A 111 -10.41 18.79 15.02
CA SER A 111 -9.76 18.73 13.70
C SER A 111 -8.83 17.52 13.54
N VAL A 112 -8.48 16.85 14.62
CA VAL A 112 -7.54 15.72 14.63
C VAL A 112 -7.99 14.65 15.63
N SER A 113 -7.87 13.38 15.23
CA SER A 113 -8.00 12.21 16.08
C SER A 113 -6.64 11.58 16.31
N PHE A 114 -6.38 11.11 17.53
CA PHE A 114 -5.10 10.50 17.91
C PHE A 114 -5.31 9.03 18.24
N THR A 115 -4.34 8.22 17.79
CA THR A 115 -4.40 6.77 17.91
C THR A 115 -3.09 6.21 18.46
N ARG A 116 -3.20 5.05 19.09
CA ARG A 116 -2.08 4.17 19.38
C ARG A 116 -2.45 2.77 18.92
N ALA A 117 -1.46 2.01 18.49
CA ALA A 117 -1.66 0.67 18.01
C ALA A 117 -0.50 -0.26 18.37
N ILE A 118 -0.77 -1.56 18.36
CA ILE A 118 0.18 -2.64 18.65
C ILE A 118 0.03 -3.71 17.58
N ALA A 119 1.15 -4.08 16.93
CA ALA A 119 1.23 -5.24 16.06
C ALA A 119 1.85 -6.40 16.84
N TYR A 120 1.20 -7.56 16.88
CA TYR A 120 1.64 -8.73 17.63
C TYR A 120 1.22 -10.05 16.97
N GLN A 121 1.68 -11.19 17.48
CA GLN A 121 1.27 -12.53 17.02
C GLN A 121 0.68 -13.33 18.17
N ASP A 122 1.52 -13.96 18.99
CA ASP A 122 1.06 -14.86 20.05
C ASP A 122 0.57 -14.12 21.30
N SER A 123 1.20 -13.00 21.67
CA SER A 123 0.82 -12.17 22.81
C SER A 123 1.04 -10.69 22.53
N ILE A 124 0.11 -9.85 22.98
CA ILE A 124 0.21 -8.39 22.90
C ILE A 124 1.33 -7.83 23.80
N ASP A 125 1.74 -8.58 24.82
CA ASP A 125 2.83 -8.22 25.75
C ASP A 125 4.23 -8.46 25.14
N ASP A 126 4.30 -9.15 23.99
CA ASP A 126 5.53 -9.38 23.23
C ASP A 126 5.34 -8.91 21.77
N PRO A 127 5.24 -7.57 21.57
CA PRO A 127 4.83 -7.00 20.29
C PRO A 127 5.94 -7.07 19.23
N ILE A 128 5.51 -7.12 17.97
CA ILE A 128 6.37 -6.84 16.80
C ILE A 128 6.68 -5.35 16.75
N ALA A 129 5.66 -4.51 16.88
CA ALA A 129 5.77 -3.06 16.76
C ALA A 129 4.72 -2.32 17.57
N HIS A 130 5.06 -1.11 18.03
CA HIS A 130 4.10 -0.11 18.47
C HIS A 130 3.95 0.96 17.40
N ALA A 131 2.75 1.54 17.30
CA ALA A 131 2.55 2.73 16.50
C ALA A 131 1.74 3.79 17.23
N VAL A 132 1.99 5.05 16.87
CA VAL A 132 1.15 6.19 17.19
C VAL A 132 0.90 6.97 15.91
N GLY A 133 -0.30 7.52 15.77
CA GLY A 133 -0.64 8.29 14.57
C GLY A 133 -1.74 9.31 14.81
N SER A 134 -1.69 10.36 14.00
CA SER A 134 -2.72 11.42 13.99
C SER A 134 -3.48 11.38 12.67
N PHE A 135 -4.79 11.58 12.76
CA PHE A 135 -5.71 11.50 11.62
C PHE A 135 -6.51 12.79 11.52
N MET A 136 -6.47 13.45 10.37
CA MET A 136 -7.22 14.68 10.13
C MET A 136 -8.71 14.37 10.11
N ARG A 137 -9.53 15.16 10.80
CA ARG A 137 -10.98 15.09 10.67
C ARG A 137 -11.44 16.03 9.57
N ILE A 138 -11.92 15.47 8.46
CA ILE A 138 -12.49 16.24 7.37
C ILE A 138 -14.01 16.26 7.55
N SER A 139 -14.61 17.43 7.30
CA SER A 139 -16.04 17.65 7.45
C SER A 139 -16.87 16.63 6.63
N PRO A 140 -18.02 16.16 7.15
CA PRO A 140 -18.82 15.11 6.51
C PRO A 140 -19.26 15.43 5.07
N GLU A 141 -19.39 16.72 4.71
CA GLU A 141 -19.81 17.16 3.37
C GLU A 141 -18.78 16.85 2.27
N MET A 142 -17.54 16.53 2.65
CA MET A 142 -16.47 16.16 1.71
C MET A 142 -16.53 14.68 1.30
N ILE A 143 -17.46 13.91 1.86
CA ILE A 143 -17.67 12.49 1.55
C ILE A 143 -18.85 12.37 0.61
N GLY A 144 -18.64 11.75 -0.55
CA GLY A 144 -19.75 11.43 -1.45
C GLY A 144 -20.76 10.49 -0.80
N ASP A 145 -22.04 10.73 -1.04
CA ASP A 145 -23.14 9.93 -0.47
C ASP A 145 -22.95 8.43 -0.70
N ASP A 146 -22.44 8.02 -1.87
CA ASP A 146 -22.20 6.63 -2.23
C ASP A 146 -21.29 5.89 -1.24
N PHE A 147 -20.21 6.52 -0.77
CA PHE A 147 -19.29 5.89 0.18
C PHE A 147 -19.90 5.81 1.57
N ARG A 148 -20.64 6.84 1.98
CA ARG A 148 -21.38 6.82 3.24
C ARG A 148 -22.41 5.68 3.25
N GLN A 149 -23.14 5.51 2.14
CA GLN A 149 -24.10 4.43 1.94
C GLN A 149 -23.41 3.05 2.00
N ALA A 150 -22.27 2.89 1.33
CA ALA A 150 -21.48 1.66 1.36
C ALA A 150 -21.04 1.27 2.78
N LEU A 151 -20.55 2.22 3.57
CA LEU A 151 -20.16 2.00 4.97
C LEU A 151 -21.36 1.62 5.87
N LEU A 152 -22.52 2.24 5.64
CA LEU A 152 -23.75 1.91 6.36
C LEU A 152 -24.40 0.61 5.87
N GLY A 153 -23.92 0.01 4.78
CA GLY A 153 -24.47 -1.21 4.19
C GLY A 153 -25.79 -0.96 3.44
N GLN A 154 -26.04 0.28 3.03
CA GLN A 154 -27.20 0.68 2.26
C GLN A 154 -26.86 0.57 0.75
N LYS A 155 -27.74 -0.07 -0.04
CA LYS A 155 -27.54 -0.16 -1.50
C LYS A 155 -27.76 1.20 -2.15
N PRO A 156 -27.02 1.57 -3.21
CA PRO A 156 -27.30 2.81 -3.95
C PRO A 156 -28.75 2.79 -4.42
N SER A 157 -29.49 3.85 -4.13
CA SER A 157 -30.87 3.98 -4.56
C SER A 157 -30.90 4.15 -6.08
N LEU A 158 -31.77 3.39 -6.76
CA LEU A 158 -31.98 3.43 -8.22
C LEU A 158 -32.33 4.83 -8.76
N SER A 159 -32.61 5.81 -7.91
CA SER A 159 -32.89 7.20 -8.29
C SER A 159 -31.64 8.00 -8.68
N ALA A 160 -30.44 7.61 -8.22
CA ALA A 160 -29.21 8.35 -8.57
C ALA A 160 -28.75 8.10 -10.02
N SER A 161 -29.06 6.93 -10.58
CA SER A 161 -28.68 6.56 -11.95
C SER A 161 -29.48 7.29 -13.05
N LEU A 162 -30.62 7.88 -12.71
CA LEU A 162 -31.47 8.62 -13.66
C LEU A 162 -31.07 10.09 -13.82
N ASN A 163 -30.40 10.69 -12.82
CA ASN A 163 -29.96 12.09 -12.87
C ASN A 163 -28.63 12.29 -13.62
N ALA A 164 -27.86 11.22 -13.84
CA ALA A 164 -26.63 11.28 -14.64
C ALA A 164 -26.90 11.35 -16.16
N VAL A 165 -28.10 10.93 -16.61
CA VAL A 165 -28.48 10.94 -18.04
C VAL A 165 -29.13 12.27 -18.45
N SER A 166 -29.70 13.04 -17.52
CA SER A 166 -30.31 14.35 -17.81
C SER A 166 -29.31 15.51 -17.81
N ALA A 167 -28.11 15.32 -17.23
CA ALA A 167 -27.05 16.33 -17.20
C ALA A 167 -26.20 16.38 -18.48
N SER A 168 -26.29 15.37 -19.37
CA SER A 168 -25.53 15.31 -20.63
C SER A 168 -26.25 15.94 -21.84
N THR A 169 -27.46 16.49 -21.67
CA THR A 169 -28.27 17.03 -22.79
C THR A 169 -28.30 18.56 -22.91
N ASN A 170 -27.66 19.33 -22.03
CA ASN A 170 -27.72 20.81 -22.05
C ASN A 170 -26.36 21.50 -22.20
N ALA A 171 -25.53 21.06 -23.16
CA ALA A 171 -24.31 21.80 -23.50
C ALA A 171 -23.85 21.59 -24.94
N VAL A 172 -24.66 22.00 -25.94
CA VAL A 172 -24.12 22.43 -27.24
C VAL A 172 -25.07 23.45 -27.87
N ASP A 173 -24.69 24.74 -27.82
CA ASP A 173 -25.18 25.76 -28.75
C ASP A 173 -23.98 26.58 -29.22
N GLY A 174 -23.83 26.69 -30.54
CA GLY A 174 -23.03 27.73 -31.20
C GLY A 174 -21.68 27.31 -31.77
N GLU A 175 -21.65 26.70 -32.96
CA GLU A 175 -21.06 27.33 -34.15
C GLU A 175 -21.26 26.46 -35.41
N ALA A 176 -21.76 27.10 -36.47
CA ALA A 176 -22.05 26.51 -37.76
C ALA A 176 -20.77 26.37 -38.61
N VAL A 177 -20.74 25.39 -39.53
CA VAL A 177 -20.57 25.60 -40.99
C VAL A 177 -20.37 24.27 -41.74
N SER A 178 -21.11 24.16 -42.85
CA SER A 178 -20.89 23.38 -44.07
C SER A 178 -21.17 21.87 -44.10
N THR A 179 -22.34 21.58 -44.68
CA THR A 179 -22.78 20.32 -45.26
C THR A 179 -21.98 19.91 -46.51
N ARG A 180 -21.61 18.62 -46.59
CA ARG A 180 -21.74 17.83 -47.83
C ARG A 180 -21.77 16.33 -47.52
N ALA A 181 -22.89 15.71 -47.90
CA ALA A 181 -23.13 14.26 -47.90
C ALA A 181 -22.24 13.55 -48.92
N VAL A 182 -22.00 12.23 -48.75
CA VAL A 182 -22.39 11.14 -49.68
C VAL A 182 -22.13 9.76 -49.01
N ASN A 183 -23.22 9.03 -48.77
CA ASN A 183 -23.53 7.61 -49.02
C ASN A 183 -22.49 6.45 -48.99
N ASN A 184 -22.99 5.36 -48.39
CA ASN A 184 -23.01 3.93 -48.84
C ASN A 184 -21.91 2.93 -48.46
N GLY A 185 -22.41 1.75 -48.00
CA GLY A 185 -21.85 0.43 -48.30
C GLY A 185 -21.53 -0.42 -47.06
N ALA A 186 -22.45 -1.28 -46.61
CA ALA A 186 -22.44 -2.75 -46.83
C ALA A 186 -21.44 -3.52 -45.93
N VAL A 187 -21.90 -4.19 -44.87
CA VAL A 187 -22.28 -5.63 -44.82
C VAL A 187 -21.11 -6.56 -45.15
N ASN A 188 -20.64 -7.36 -44.17
CA ASN A 188 -20.74 -8.82 -44.29
C ASN A 188 -20.55 -9.59 -42.98
N GLN A 189 -21.34 -10.66 -42.89
CA GLN A 189 -21.38 -11.72 -41.89
C GLN A 189 -20.43 -12.87 -42.25
N GLY A 190 -20.21 -13.78 -41.31
CA GLY A 190 -19.78 -15.17 -41.57
C GLY A 190 -18.79 -15.68 -40.52
N THR A 191 -19.24 -16.30 -39.42
CA THR A 191 -19.63 -17.73 -39.23
C THR A 191 -18.48 -18.67 -38.84
N VAL A 192 -18.64 -19.14 -37.60
CA VAL A 192 -18.21 -20.37 -36.88
C VAL A 192 -17.82 -21.58 -37.74
N ASN A 193 -16.83 -22.37 -37.28
CA ASN A 193 -17.02 -23.81 -37.10
C ASN A 193 -15.98 -24.48 -36.18
N GLU A 194 -16.47 -25.45 -35.41
CA GLU A 194 -15.75 -26.38 -34.52
C GLU A 194 -15.17 -27.59 -35.27
N GLY A 195 -14.23 -28.30 -34.63
CA GLY A 195 -13.82 -29.65 -35.04
C GLY A 195 -12.74 -30.25 -34.12
N ALA A 196 -13.11 -31.26 -33.34
CA ALA A 196 -12.24 -32.04 -32.44
C ALA A 196 -11.78 -33.35 -33.08
N VAL A 197 -10.56 -33.86 -32.76
CA VAL A 197 -10.24 -35.31 -32.71
C VAL A 197 -9.06 -35.61 -31.75
N ASN A 198 -9.14 -36.75 -31.05
CA ASN A 198 -8.24 -37.35 -30.05
C ASN A 198 -7.04 -38.13 -30.63
N HIS A 199 -5.95 -38.32 -29.84
CA HIS A 199 -5.40 -39.65 -29.45
C HIS A 199 -4.16 -39.63 -28.52
N ALA A 200 -4.32 -40.27 -27.35
CA ALA A 200 -3.47 -41.22 -26.59
C ALA A 200 -1.91 -41.14 -26.42
N SER A 201 -1.51 -41.41 -25.16
CA SER A 201 -0.47 -42.38 -24.71
C SER A 201 0.95 -41.91 -24.29
N SER A 202 1.13 -41.86 -22.95
CA SER A 202 2.26 -42.27 -22.08
C SER A 202 3.73 -42.08 -22.48
N ALA A 203 4.49 -41.36 -21.64
CA ALA A 203 5.81 -41.80 -21.17
C ALA A 203 6.14 -41.14 -19.82
N ASP A 204 6.53 -42.00 -18.88
CA ASP A 204 7.10 -41.74 -17.57
C ASP A 204 8.46 -41.05 -17.70
N THR A 205 8.61 -39.87 -17.07
CA THR A 205 9.92 -39.36 -16.67
C THR A 205 9.78 -38.73 -15.30
N SER A 206 10.35 -39.41 -14.31
CA SER A 206 10.74 -38.90 -13.01
C SER A 206 11.17 -37.44 -13.08
N LYS A 207 10.30 -36.52 -12.62
CA LYS A 207 10.70 -35.15 -12.30
C LYS A 207 11.66 -35.24 -11.11
N ALA A 208 12.95 -35.11 -11.40
CA ALA A 208 13.95 -34.79 -10.39
C ALA A 208 13.45 -33.56 -9.63
N SER A 209 13.26 -33.71 -8.32
CA SER A 209 12.95 -32.61 -7.42
C SER A 209 14.06 -31.57 -7.52
N GLU A 210 13.74 -30.36 -7.99
CA GLU A 210 14.64 -29.22 -7.87
C GLU A 210 15.04 -29.01 -6.40
N PRO A 211 16.31 -28.72 -6.12
CA PRO A 211 16.79 -28.60 -4.76
C PRO A 211 16.16 -27.36 -4.11
N ARG A 212 15.67 -27.55 -2.87
CA ARG A 212 15.25 -26.47 -1.96
C ARG A 212 16.32 -25.37 -1.90
N GLY A 213 15.86 -24.12 -1.93
CA GLY A 213 16.58 -22.91 -2.30
C GLY A 213 18.00 -22.76 -1.76
N LYS A 214 18.91 -22.33 -2.63
CA LYS A 214 20.19 -21.73 -2.23
C LYS A 214 19.89 -20.46 -1.44
N GLU A 215 20.50 -20.34 -0.26
CA GLU A 215 20.58 -19.10 0.53
C GLU A 215 20.94 -17.92 -0.40
N LEU A 216 20.18 -16.81 -0.38
CA LEU A 216 20.51 -15.69 -1.26
C LEU A 216 21.81 -15.06 -0.76
N ASP A 217 22.82 -15.05 -1.63
CA ASP A 217 24.04 -14.29 -1.36
C ASP A 217 23.75 -12.80 -1.63
N VAL A 218 23.14 -12.13 -0.64
CA VAL A 218 22.84 -10.69 -0.68
C VAL A 218 24.09 -9.88 -1.03
N LYS A 219 25.28 -10.32 -0.58
CA LYS A 219 26.55 -9.64 -0.89
C LYS A 219 26.86 -9.71 -2.39
N GLU A 220 26.68 -10.87 -3.00
CA GLU A 220 26.94 -11.05 -4.43
C GLU A 220 25.88 -10.35 -5.29
N ILE A 221 24.61 -10.34 -4.86
CA ILE A 221 23.53 -9.60 -5.53
C ILE A 221 23.83 -8.09 -5.51
N VAL A 222 24.18 -7.54 -4.34
CA VAL A 222 24.52 -6.11 -4.20
C VAL A 222 25.77 -5.77 -5.01
N LYS A 223 26.81 -6.61 -4.98
CA LYS A 223 28.01 -6.42 -5.81
C LYS A 223 27.70 -6.42 -7.29
N ARG A 224 26.92 -7.40 -7.77
CA ARG A 224 26.52 -7.52 -9.18
C ARG A 224 25.67 -6.32 -9.60
N ALA A 225 24.68 -5.94 -8.79
CA ALA A 225 23.85 -4.77 -9.03
C ALA A 225 24.70 -3.49 -9.12
N THR A 226 25.69 -3.34 -8.24
CA THR A 226 26.62 -2.20 -8.25
C THR A 226 27.52 -2.21 -9.49
N ALA A 227 28.06 -3.38 -9.86
CA ALA A 227 28.98 -3.52 -10.98
C ALA A 227 28.29 -3.37 -12.35
N LEU A 228 27.06 -3.88 -12.48
CA LEU A 228 26.27 -3.84 -13.72
C LEU A 228 25.34 -2.63 -13.80
N ASN A 229 25.27 -1.83 -12.74
CA ASN A 229 24.31 -0.76 -12.59
C ASN A 229 22.84 -1.23 -12.67
N ASP A 230 22.57 -2.46 -12.24
CA ASP A 230 21.28 -3.15 -12.33
C ASP A 230 20.70 -3.38 -10.93
N PHE A 231 20.14 -2.32 -10.36
CA PHE A 231 19.46 -2.38 -9.05
C PHE A 231 18.03 -2.93 -9.16
N ALA A 232 17.47 -3.02 -10.38
CA ALA A 232 16.22 -3.73 -10.62
C ALA A 232 16.38 -5.22 -10.27
N HIS A 233 17.56 -5.80 -10.53
CA HIS A 233 17.87 -7.17 -10.10
C HIS A 233 17.81 -7.36 -8.58
N LEU A 234 18.21 -6.37 -7.79
CA LEU A 234 18.14 -6.44 -6.32
C LEU A 234 16.68 -6.45 -5.83
N LEU A 235 15.82 -5.63 -6.45
CA LEU A 235 14.40 -5.59 -6.13
C LEU A 235 13.71 -6.90 -6.51
N ALA A 236 14.02 -7.47 -7.68
CA ALA A 236 13.38 -8.70 -8.18
C ALA A 236 13.50 -9.92 -7.25
N HIS A 237 14.37 -9.89 -6.24
CA HIS A 237 14.49 -10.95 -5.24
C HIS A 237 13.60 -10.74 -4.01
N VAL A 238 12.93 -9.58 -3.87
CA VAL A 238 12.13 -9.23 -2.69
C VAL A 238 10.64 -9.27 -3.04
N PRO A 239 9.87 -10.30 -2.63
CA PRO A 239 8.46 -10.45 -3.04
C PRO A 239 7.60 -9.20 -2.81
N TYR A 240 7.81 -8.48 -1.70
CA TYR A 240 7.07 -7.27 -1.41
C TYR A 240 7.25 -6.16 -2.46
N THR A 241 8.42 -6.07 -3.12
CA THR A 241 8.63 -5.03 -4.14
C THR A 241 7.80 -5.29 -5.39
N ASP A 242 7.65 -6.55 -5.79
CA ASP A 242 6.79 -6.96 -6.89
C ASP A 242 5.31 -6.75 -6.54
N PHE A 243 4.97 -7.05 -5.28
CA PHE A 243 3.63 -6.81 -4.74
C PHE A 243 3.23 -5.34 -4.93
N ILE A 244 4.00 -4.37 -4.43
CA ILE A 244 3.66 -2.95 -4.62
C ILE A 244 4.03 -2.39 -5.99
N GLY A 245 4.91 -3.07 -6.74
CA GLY A 245 5.33 -2.71 -8.09
C GLY A 245 6.47 -1.72 -8.19
N MET A 246 7.20 -1.50 -7.09
CA MET A 246 8.24 -0.49 -7.09
C MET A 246 9.43 -0.87 -7.98
N ASN A 247 10.08 0.13 -8.54
CA ASN A 247 11.32 -0.02 -9.29
C ASN A 247 12.31 1.10 -8.90
N VAL A 248 13.53 0.99 -9.38
CA VAL A 248 14.62 1.92 -9.09
C VAL A 248 15.40 2.23 -10.36
N GLU A 249 15.73 3.50 -10.53
CA GLU A 249 16.58 3.99 -11.62
C GLU A 249 17.78 4.71 -11.00
N ARG A 250 18.97 4.52 -11.58
CA ARG A 250 20.18 5.26 -11.17
C ARG A 250 20.50 6.35 -12.17
N PHE A 251 20.75 7.55 -11.65
CA PHE A 251 21.22 8.71 -12.39
C PHE A 251 22.57 9.17 -11.83
N GLY A 252 23.67 8.82 -12.49
CA GLY A 252 25.01 9.09 -11.98
C GLY A 252 25.23 8.34 -10.66
N ASP A 253 25.42 9.07 -9.56
CA ASP A 253 25.53 8.49 -8.21
C ASP A 253 24.24 8.57 -7.40
N GLU A 254 23.12 9.01 -7.98
CA GLU A 254 21.83 9.09 -7.29
C GLU A 254 20.93 7.92 -7.66
N LEU A 255 20.21 7.37 -6.68
CA LEU A 255 19.09 6.46 -6.92
C LEU A 255 17.77 7.22 -6.80
N VAL A 256 16.89 7.00 -7.76
CA VAL A 256 15.51 7.47 -7.72
C VAL A 256 14.62 6.24 -7.76
N PHE A 257 13.82 6.08 -6.72
CA PHE A 257 12.85 5.01 -6.61
C PHE A 257 11.53 5.49 -7.21
N ARG A 258 10.77 4.56 -7.81
CA ARG A 258 9.46 4.85 -8.38
C ARG A 258 8.45 3.79 -7.96
N LEU A 259 7.32 4.25 -7.45
CA LEU A 259 6.11 3.50 -7.22
C LEU A 259 5.12 3.85 -8.35
N PRO A 260 4.85 2.96 -9.30
CA PRO A 260 3.92 3.25 -10.39
C PRO A 260 2.49 3.37 -9.87
N ALA A 261 1.67 4.17 -10.58
CA ALA A 261 0.23 4.16 -10.38
C ALA A 261 -0.31 2.74 -10.67
N ARG A 262 -0.88 2.11 -9.64
CA ARG A 262 -1.52 0.80 -9.71
C ARG A 262 -2.84 0.87 -8.94
N ASP A 263 -3.91 0.38 -9.56
CA ASP A 263 -5.24 0.38 -8.95
C ASP A 263 -5.27 -0.43 -7.65
N GLU A 264 -4.44 -1.48 -7.56
CA GLU A 264 -4.31 -2.32 -6.38
C GLU A 264 -3.73 -1.58 -5.17
N ASN A 265 -3.01 -0.48 -5.36
CA ASN A 265 -2.37 0.30 -4.31
C ASN A 265 -3.27 1.41 -3.75
N ILE A 266 -4.48 1.58 -4.30
CA ILE A 266 -5.42 2.65 -3.92
C ILE A 266 -6.01 2.39 -2.52
N GLY A 267 -5.94 3.41 -1.67
CA GLY A 267 -6.54 3.41 -0.32
C GLY A 267 -7.91 4.08 -0.31
N ASN A 268 -8.07 5.21 -0.98
CA ASN A 268 -9.34 5.93 -1.03
C ASN A 268 -9.95 5.79 -2.45
N PRO A 269 -11.05 5.05 -2.63
CA PRO A 269 -11.67 4.90 -3.96
C PRO A 269 -12.50 6.13 -4.39
N ILE A 270 -12.91 7.00 -3.47
CA ILE A 270 -13.65 8.24 -3.82
C ILE A 270 -12.70 9.32 -4.35
N LEU A 271 -11.58 9.51 -3.65
CA LEU A 271 -10.48 10.37 -4.07
C LEU A 271 -9.32 9.45 -4.43
N PRO A 272 -9.15 9.06 -5.71
CA PRO A 272 -8.21 8.00 -6.11
C PRO A 272 -6.79 8.37 -5.68
N ALA A 273 -6.44 7.87 -4.51
CA ALA A 273 -5.21 8.17 -3.79
C ALA A 273 -4.64 6.88 -3.22
N ILE A 274 -3.33 6.76 -3.32
CA ILE A 274 -2.55 5.64 -2.82
C ILE A 274 -2.72 5.55 -1.31
N HIS A 275 -2.87 4.33 -0.79
CA HIS A 275 -2.98 4.10 0.64
C HIS A 275 -1.72 4.59 1.38
N GLY A 276 -1.89 5.25 2.53
CA GLY A 276 -0.78 5.79 3.33
C GLY A 276 0.28 4.72 3.64
N GLY A 277 -0.16 3.60 4.23
CA GLY A 277 0.68 2.41 4.41
C GLY A 277 1.50 1.92 3.19
N VAL A 278 0.99 2.04 1.97
CA VAL A 278 1.75 1.68 0.75
C VAL A 278 2.85 2.70 0.47
N ILE A 279 2.57 4.00 0.61
CA ILE A 279 3.58 5.06 0.49
C ILE A 279 4.68 4.84 1.55
N ALA A 280 4.29 4.54 2.79
CA ALA A 280 5.22 4.25 3.88
C ALA A 280 6.11 3.04 3.54
N GLY A 281 5.53 1.92 3.10
CA GLY A 281 6.28 0.74 2.72
C GLY A 281 7.21 0.94 1.52
N PHE A 282 6.78 1.73 0.54
CA PHE A 282 7.64 2.15 -0.58
C PHE A 282 8.84 2.98 -0.09
N MET A 283 8.61 3.95 0.80
CA MET A 283 9.67 4.80 1.35
C MET A 283 10.65 3.99 2.23
N GLU A 284 10.15 3.07 3.07
CA GLU A 284 10.97 2.19 3.90
C GLU A 284 11.87 1.29 3.04
N MET A 285 11.31 0.64 2.00
CA MET A 285 12.08 -0.20 1.09
C MET A 285 13.12 0.60 0.30
N SER A 286 12.77 1.81 -0.13
CA SER A 286 13.70 2.72 -0.80
C SER A 286 14.93 3.00 0.07
N ALA A 287 14.74 3.22 1.38
CA ALA A 287 15.83 3.43 2.32
C ALA A 287 16.69 2.18 2.54
N ILE A 288 16.07 1.00 2.64
CA ILE A 288 16.77 -0.28 2.76
C ILE A 288 17.70 -0.49 1.56
N VAL A 289 17.18 -0.29 0.34
CA VAL A 289 17.95 -0.45 -0.90
C VAL A 289 19.06 0.60 -1.00
N GLN A 290 18.78 1.87 -0.70
CA GLN A 290 19.79 2.92 -0.65
C GLN A 290 20.93 2.55 0.29
N LEU A 291 20.63 2.05 1.49
CA LEU A 291 21.66 1.63 2.46
C LEU A 291 22.49 0.47 1.92
N MET A 292 21.84 -0.56 1.37
CA MET A 292 22.55 -1.72 0.81
C MET A 292 23.55 -1.32 -0.28
N VAL A 293 23.14 -0.43 -1.19
CA VAL A 293 23.97 0.03 -2.30
C VAL A 293 25.14 0.89 -1.82
N PHE A 294 24.89 1.92 -1.01
CA PHE A 294 25.91 2.91 -0.65
C PHE A 294 26.82 2.47 0.49
N MET A 295 26.36 1.56 1.34
CA MET A 295 27.16 1.03 2.44
C MET A 295 27.82 -0.31 2.11
N HIS A 296 27.52 -0.87 0.93
CA HIS A 296 27.99 -2.20 0.50
C HIS A 296 27.75 -3.29 1.55
N THR A 297 26.60 -3.22 2.24
CA THR A 297 26.28 -4.17 3.31
C THR A 297 25.94 -5.53 2.72
N SER A 298 26.47 -6.58 3.34
CA SER A 298 26.20 -7.98 2.96
C SER A 298 24.94 -8.56 3.58
N ARG A 299 24.26 -7.78 4.44
CA ARG A 299 23.02 -8.15 5.13
C ARG A 299 22.03 -7.02 4.97
N VAL A 300 20.75 -7.39 4.88
CA VAL A 300 19.67 -6.40 4.83
C VAL A 300 19.64 -5.61 6.14
N PRO A 301 19.69 -4.26 6.11
CA PRO A 301 19.52 -3.43 7.29
C PRO A 301 18.18 -3.70 7.98
N LYS A 302 18.21 -3.81 9.32
CA LYS A 302 16.99 -4.02 10.10
C LYS A 302 16.43 -2.67 10.52
N VAL A 303 15.17 -2.39 10.19
CA VAL A 303 14.49 -1.18 10.64
C VAL A 303 14.31 -1.21 12.16
N VAL A 304 14.59 -0.10 12.82
CA VAL A 304 14.37 0.13 14.26
C VAL A 304 13.10 0.93 14.46
N ASP A 305 12.96 2.00 13.69
CA ASP A 305 11.77 2.84 13.67
C ASP A 305 11.59 3.47 12.29
N PHE A 306 10.34 3.79 11.97
CA PHE A 306 9.93 4.49 10.78
C PHE A 306 8.87 5.53 11.15
N SER A 307 9.13 6.79 10.84
CA SER A 307 8.22 7.92 11.09
C SER A 307 7.95 8.63 9.78
N ILE A 308 6.68 8.83 9.45
CA ILE A 308 6.22 9.47 8.22
C ILE A 308 5.23 10.59 8.51
N ASP A 309 5.40 11.71 7.81
CA ASP A 309 4.47 12.82 7.74
C ASP A 309 3.87 12.88 6.33
N TYR A 310 2.54 12.79 6.21
CA TYR A 310 1.81 12.95 4.97
C TYR A 310 1.45 14.43 4.77
N LEU A 311 2.09 15.04 3.78
CA LEU A 311 1.96 16.46 3.51
C LEU A 311 0.83 16.77 2.55
N ARG A 312 0.53 15.84 1.62
CA ARG A 312 -0.49 15.96 0.58
C ARG A 312 -1.01 14.58 0.19
N ALA A 313 -2.19 14.53 -0.42
CA ALA A 313 -2.70 13.31 -1.02
C ALA A 313 -1.73 12.80 -2.11
N GLY A 314 -1.32 11.53 -2.00
CA GLY A 314 -0.64 10.81 -3.08
C GLY A 314 -1.67 10.33 -4.09
N TYR A 315 -2.01 11.15 -5.08
CA TYR A 315 -3.01 10.82 -6.10
C TYR A 315 -2.64 9.56 -6.89
N HIS A 316 -3.56 8.99 -7.64
CA HIS A 316 -3.30 7.85 -8.53
C HIS A 316 -2.40 8.24 -9.72
N LYS A 317 -1.11 8.40 -9.43
CA LYS A 317 -0.02 8.81 -10.29
C LYS A 317 1.26 8.18 -9.75
N ASP A 318 2.25 8.08 -10.61
CA ASP A 318 3.57 7.64 -10.19
C ASP A 318 4.09 8.52 -9.05
N SER A 319 4.65 7.84 -8.05
CA SER A 319 5.31 8.46 -6.92
C SER A 319 6.79 8.11 -6.96
N PHE A 320 7.62 9.05 -6.58
CA PHE A 320 9.07 8.95 -6.63
C PHE A 320 9.63 9.21 -5.26
N ALA A 321 10.71 8.51 -4.89
CA ALA A 321 11.41 8.74 -3.65
C ALA A 321 12.92 8.92 -3.87
N GLU A 322 13.50 9.76 -3.03
CA GLU A 322 14.94 9.93 -2.86
C GLU A 322 15.30 9.70 -1.39
N CYS A 323 16.45 9.11 -1.15
CA CYS A 323 16.92 8.79 0.19
C CYS A 323 18.24 9.51 0.48
N LYS A 324 18.32 10.17 1.64
CA LYS A 324 19.54 10.79 2.14
C LYS A 324 19.99 10.10 3.41
N ILE A 325 21.12 9.41 3.34
CA ILE A 325 21.74 8.74 4.48
C ILE A 325 22.49 9.78 5.31
N THR A 326 22.12 9.90 6.59
CA THR A 326 22.87 10.65 7.60
C THR A 326 23.38 9.64 8.62
N ARG A 327 24.68 9.37 8.66
CA ARG A 327 25.21 8.32 9.53
C ARG A 327 25.48 8.85 10.93
N GLN A 328 24.89 8.21 11.94
CA GLN A 328 25.11 8.50 13.35
C GLN A 328 25.69 7.26 14.05
N GLY A 329 27.01 7.07 13.96
CA GLY A 329 27.73 6.01 14.66
C GLY A 329 28.05 4.77 13.80
N ARG A 330 28.53 3.70 14.46
CA ARG A 330 29.03 2.49 13.76
C ARG A 330 27.95 1.49 13.36
N ARG A 331 26.87 1.40 14.15
CA ARG A 331 25.85 0.35 14.08
C ARG A 331 24.46 0.83 13.69
N VAL A 332 24.28 2.15 13.57
CA VAL A 332 22.99 2.77 13.25
C VAL A 332 23.17 3.73 12.08
N ALA A 333 22.26 3.65 11.12
CA ALA A 333 22.11 4.61 10.04
C ALA A 333 20.77 5.34 10.19
N ASN A 334 20.77 6.66 10.04
CA ASN A 334 19.55 7.46 9.91
C ASN A 334 19.35 7.77 8.43
N VAL A 335 18.16 7.57 7.92
CA VAL A 335 17.80 7.88 6.54
C VAL A 335 16.62 8.83 6.53
N SER A 336 16.78 9.96 5.84
CA SER A 336 15.67 10.84 5.49
C SER A 336 15.19 10.51 4.09
N ILE A 337 13.88 10.41 3.90
CA ILE A 337 13.26 9.99 2.65
C ILE A 337 12.23 11.04 2.25
N ASN A 338 12.33 11.55 1.02
CA ASN A 338 11.36 12.49 0.47
C ASN A 338 10.58 11.80 -0.66
N CYS A 339 9.25 11.91 -0.64
CA CYS A 339 8.39 11.35 -1.68
C CYS A 339 7.61 12.45 -2.42
N TRP A 340 7.57 12.41 -3.75
CA TRP A 340 6.85 13.36 -4.61
C TRP A 340 6.20 12.67 -5.80
N GLN A 341 5.31 13.37 -6.53
CA GLN A 341 4.68 12.83 -7.75
C GLN A 341 4.96 13.68 -8.99
N THR A 342 5.02 15.01 -8.84
CA THR A 342 5.17 15.94 -9.96
C THR A 342 6.46 16.74 -9.88
N ASN A 343 6.81 17.23 -8.69
CA ASN A 343 7.95 18.12 -8.50
C ASN A 343 8.60 17.84 -7.14
N ARG A 344 9.93 17.68 -7.11
CA ARG A 344 10.71 17.45 -5.87
C ARG A 344 10.53 18.54 -4.80
N LYS A 345 10.11 19.75 -5.17
CA LYS A 345 9.79 20.84 -4.23
C LYS A 345 8.36 20.73 -3.64
N LYS A 346 7.52 19.85 -4.18
CA LYS A 346 6.13 19.62 -3.75
C LYS A 346 5.98 18.17 -3.30
N LEU A 347 6.53 17.89 -2.13
CA LEU A 347 6.49 16.57 -1.51
C LEU A 347 5.05 16.18 -1.14
N ILE A 348 4.74 14.89 -1.29
CA ILE A 348 3.49 14.29 -0.78
C ILE A 348 3.71 13.68 0.60
N ALA A 349 4.93 13.22 0.91
CA ALA A 349 5.30 12.70 2.21
C ALA A 349 6.79 12.89 2.48
N THR A 350 7.14 12.98 3.75
CA THR A 350 8.52 12.93 4.25
C THR A 350 8.60 11.85 5.32
N ALA A 351 9.68 11.08 5.32
CA ALA A 351 9.91 10.07 6.34
C ALA A 351 11.32 10.11 6.89
N ARG A 352 11.47 9.62 8.11
CA ARG A 352 12.74 9.34 8.75
C ARG A 352 12.72 7.93 9.30
N ALA A 353 13.82 7.23 9.13
CA ALA A 353 13.96 5.87 9.61
C ALA A 353 15.35 5.62 10.15
N HIS A 354 15.42 4.82 11.21
CA HIS A 354 16.68 4.33 11.75
C HIS A 354 16.82 2.84 11.44
N PHE A 355 18.01 2.46 11.01
CA PHE A 355 18.34 1.09 10.68
C PHE A 355 19.55 0.61 11.47
N LEU A 356 19.48 -0.61 11.98
CA LEU A 356 20.64 -1.35 12.44
C LEU A 356 21.42 -1.88 11.24
N ILE A 357 22.72 -1.61 11.26
CA ILE A 357 23.70 -2.05 10.28
C ILE A 357 24.73 -2.95 10.97
N HIS A 358 25.19 -3.99 10.26
CA HIS A 358 26.03 -5.05 10.78
C HIS A 358 27.45 -5.00 10.24
#